data_AF-A0A494VAQ1-F1
#
_entry.id   AF-A0A494VAQ1-F1
#
_cell.length_a   1.000
_cell.length_b   1.000
_cell.length_c   1.000
_cell.angle_alpha   90.00
_cell.angle_beta   90.00
_cell.angle_gamma   90.00
#
_symmetry.space_group_name_H-M   'P 1'
#
loop_
_entity.id
_entity.type
_entity.pdbx_description
1 polymer ?
#
loop_
_entity_poly.entity_id
_entity_poly.type
_entity_poly.pdbx_seq_one_letter_code
_entity_poly.pdbx_strand_id
1 'polypeptide(L)'
;MRHGRCNGERDQSGEGLQTAHEEATERAKQPERLARVYAKTAQEGDAGAAQLAQTFESLAVAARTERMDWRMRVLGDQLADVKKSMGLLRRKLRER
;
A
#
# COMPACT_ATOMS: atom_id res chain seq x y z
N MET A 1 26.03 -38.18 -13.62
CA MET A 1 25.29 -37.72 -12.42
C MET A 1 24.82 -36.29 -12.66
N ARG A 2 23.55 -36.10 -12.98
CA ARG A 2 22.85 -34.80 -12.98
C ARG A 2 22.07 -34.66 -11.67
N HIS A 3 21.55 -33.46 -11.43
CA HIS A 3 20.75 -32.95 -10.30
C HIS A 3 21.61 -32.25 -9.24
N GLY A 4 21.41 -30.97 -8.95
CA GLY A 4 20.47 -29.99 -9.47
C GLY A 4 20.92 -28.61 -8.98
N ARG A 5 20.98 -27.64 -9.89
CA ARG A 5 21.21 -26.23 -9.57
C ARG A 5 19.97 -25.71 -8.84
N CYS A 6 20.07 -25.42 -7.55
CA CYS A 6 19.10 -24.60 -6.85
C CYS A 6 19.30 -23.14 -7.32
N ASN A 7 18.69 -22.79 -8.44
CA ASN A 7 18.58 -21.40 -8.89
C ASN A 7 17.48 -20.71 -8.09
N GLY A 8 17.78 -19.49 -7.65
CA GLY A 8 16.95 -18.72 -6.73
C GLY A 8 15.54 -18.44 -7.20
N GLU A 9 14.58 -18.83 -6.38
CA GLU A 9 13.31 -18.14 -6.24
C GLU A 9 13.56 -16.87 -5.41
N ARG A 10 14.02 -15.81 -6.08
CA ARG A 10 13.88 -14.45 -5.54
C ARG A 10 12.40 -14.11 -5.62
N ASP A 11 11.82 -13.80 -4.47
CA ASP A 11 10.47 -13.27 -4.24
C ASP A 11 10.00 -12.25 -5.29
N GLN A 12 9.44 -12.73 -6.40
CA GLN A 12 8.71 -11.86 -7.34
C GLN A 12 7.42 -11.29 -6.71
N SER A 13 6.95 -11.88 -5.61
CA SER A 13 5.78 -11.41 -4.85
C SER A 13 6.06 -10.14 -4.03
N GLY A 14 7.30 -9.93 -3.60
CA GLY A 14 7.69 -8.76 -2.79
C GLY A 14 7.88 -7.50 -3.63
N GLU A 15 8.52 -7.62 -4.80
CA GLU A 15 8.80 -6.47 -5.68
C GLU A 15 7.54 -5.92 -6.35
N GLY A 16 6.60 -6.78 -6.77
CA GLY A 16 5.32 -6.34 -7.37
C GLY A 16 4.39 -5.63 -6.37
N LEU A 17 4.43 -5.99 -5.09
CA LEU A 17 3.67 -5.30 -4.05
C LEU A 17 4.29 -3.95 -3.68
N GLN A 18 5.62 -3.83 -3.73
CA GLN A 18 6.35 -2.60 -3.40
C GLN A 18 6.19 -1.55 -4.50
N THR A 19 6.30 -1.93 -5.77
CA THR A 19 6.10 -1.01 -6.90
C THR A 19 4.67 -0.49 -6.95
N ALA A 20 3.67 -1.35 -6.72
CA ALA A 20 2.27 -0.94 -6.64
C ALA A 20 1.99 0.03 -5.47
N HIS A 21 2.65 -0.16 -4.33
CA HIS A 21 2.54 0.74 -3.18
C HIS A 21 3.20 2.10 -3.44
N GLU A 22 4.37 2.11 -4.09
CA GLU A 22 5.09 3.32 -4.43
C GLU A 22 4.31 4.14 -5.48
N GLU A 23 3.75 3.48 -6.50
CA GLU A 23 2.83 4.10 -7.47
C GLU A 23 1.56 4.66 -6.82
N ALA A 24 0.94 3.93 -5.88
CA ALA A 24 -0.24 4.41 -5.15
C ALA A 24 0.08 5.64 -4.28
N THR A 25 1.27 5.66 -3.68
CA THR A 25 1.75 6.78 -2.87
C THR A 25 2.04 8.01 -3.73
N GLU A 26 2.67 7.84 -4.89
CA GLU A 26 2.89 8.92 -5.85
C GLU A 26 1.57 9.44 -6.45
N ARG A 27 0.63 8.53 -6.75
CA ARG A 27 -0.73 8.90 -7.18
C ARG A 27 -1.47 9.73 -6.14
N ALA A 28 -1.26 9.50 -4.85
CA ALA A 28 -1.91 10.25 -3.78
C ALA A 28 -1.34 11.68 -3.62
N LYS A 29 -0.05 11.88 -3.91
CA LYS A 29 0.63 13.19 -3.72
C LYS A 29 0.12 14.26 -4.68
N GLN A 30 -0.19 13.89 -5.92
CA GLN A 30 -0.67 14.85 -6.92
C GLN A 30 -2.02 15.49 -6.59
N PRO A 31 -3.09 14.74 -6.26
CA PRO A 31 -4.37 15.33 -5.88
C PRO A 31 -4.26 16.12 -4.59
N GLU A 32 -3.47 15.69 -3.60
CA GLU A 32 -3.23 16.49 -2.38
C GLU A 32 -2.58 17.85 -2.69
N ARG A 33 -1.61 17.87 -3.60
CA ARG A 33 -0.96 19.12 -4.01
C ARG A 33 -1.93 20.03 -4.75
N LEU A 34 -2.72 19.49 -5.68
CA LEU A 34 -3.70 20.25 -6.45
C LEU A 34 -4.81 20.79 -5.55
N ALA A 35 -5.32 19.99 -4.60
CA ALA A 35 -6.29 20.44 -3.61
C ALA A 35 -5.82 21.70 -2.87
N ARG A 36 -4.56 21.71 -2.40
CA ARG A 36 -3.99 22.88 -1.69
C ARG A 36 -3.84 24.11 -2.57
N VAL A 37 -3.44 23.92 -3.84
CA VAL A 37 -3.30 25.02 -4.79
C VAL A 37 -4.67 25.66 -5.05
N TYR A 38 -5.67 24.85 -5.40
CA TYR A 38 -7.01 25.35 -5.66
C TYR A 38 -7.71 25.90 -4.41
N ALA A 39 -7.46 25.34 -3.22
CA ALA A 39 -7.97 25.90 -1.97
C ALA A 39 -7.41 27.30 -1.71
N LYS A 40 -6.13 27.53 -2.03
CA LYS A 40 -5.53 28.87 -1.95
C LYS A 40 -6.16 29.84 -2.97
N THR A 41 -6.32 29.40 -4.21
CA THR A 41 -6.96 30.22 -5.26
C THR A 41 -8.43 30.54 -4.94
N ALA A 42 -9.12 29.62 -4.26
CA ALA A 42 -10.48 29.85 -3.78
C ALA A 42 -10.56 30.93 -2.69
N GLN A 43 -9.58 30.95 -1.77
CA GLN A 43 -9.46 32.01 -0.77
C GLN A 43 -9.17 33.39 -1.38
N GLU A 44 -8.54 33.41 -2.55
CA GLU A 44 -8.28 34.63 -3.33
C GLU A 44 -9.54 35.13 -4.11
N GLY A 45 -10.68 34.45 -3.96
CA GLY A 45 -11.99 34.88 -4.47
C GLY A 45 -12.48 34.11 -5.70
N ASP A 46 -11.75 33.10 -6.17
CA ASP A 46 -12.18 32.24 -7.28
C ASP A 46 -13.11 31.12 -6.79
N ALA A 47 -14.43 31.34 -6.92
CA ALA A 47 -15.43 30.35 -6.54
C ALA A 47 -15.33 29.03 -7.33
N GLY A 48 -14.81 29.05 -8.57
CA GLY A 48 -14.59 27.85 -9.37
C GLY A 48 -13.45 26.97 -8.82
N ALA A 49 -12.45 27.62 -8.21
CA ALA A 49 -11.36 26.92 -7.54
C ALA A 49 -11.81 26.17 -6.27
N ALA A 50 -12.87 26.64 -5.58
CA ALA A 50 -13.37 25.96 -4.38
C ALA A 50 -13.91 24.56 -4.70
N GLN A 51 -14.67 24.43 -5.79
CA GLN A 51 -15.22 23.15 -6.23
C GLN A 51 -14.12 22.18 -6.71
N LEU A 52 -13.09 22.71 -7.37
CA LEU A 52 -11.91 21.94 -7.77
C LEU A 52 -11.12 21.46 -6.54
N ALA A 53 -10.91 22.33 -5.55
CA ALA A 53 -10.24 21.97 -4.29
C ALA A 53 -10.96 20.78 -3.61
N GLN A 54 -12.28 20.86 -3.50
CA GLN A 54 -13.10 19.82 -2.87
C GLN A 54 -13.07 18.48 -3.65
N THR A 55 -13.00 18.56 -4.98
CA THR A 55 -12.85 17.38 -5.85
C THR A 55 -11.48 16.72 -5.62
N PHE A 56 -10.41 17.50 -5.60
CA PHE A 56 -9.06 16.99 -5.37
C PHE A 56 -8.86 16.47 -3.94
N GLU A 57 -9.52 17.07 -2.94
CA GLU A 57 -9.57 16.52 -1.58
C GLU A 57 -10.23 15.14 -1.54
N SER A 58 -11.35 14.97 -2.26
CA SER A 58 -12.03 13.68 -2.36
C SER A 58 -11.13 12.61 -3.00
N LEU A 59 -10.37 12.98 -4.03
CA LEU A 59 -9.38 12.09 -4.66
C LEU A 59 -8.22 11.76 -3.72
N ALA A 60 -7.74 12.74 -2.94
CA ALA A 60 -6.71 12.51 -1.93
C ALA A 60 -7.17 11.54 -0.83
N VAL A 61 -8.43 11.66 -0.39
CA VAL A 61 -9.03 10.73 0.58
C VAL A 61 -9.13 9.32 0.01
N ALA A 62 -9.59 9.17 -1.24
CA ALA A 62 -9.65 7.87 -1.90
C ALA A 62 -8.27 7.18 -1.96
N ALA A 63 -7.23 7.92 -2.37
CA ALA A 63 -5.87 7.38 -2.44
C ALA A 63 -5.30 6.99 -1.07
N ARG A 64 -5.64 7.72 0.01
CA ARG A 64 -5.28 7.32 1.38
C ARG A 64 -5.99 6.04 1.81
N THR A 65 -7.26 5.89 1.45
CA THR A 65 -8.03 4.68 1.76
C THR A 65 -7.48 3.46 1.03
N GLU A 66 -7.11 3.59 -0.25
CA GLU A 66 -6.43 2.52 -1.00
C GLU A 66 -5.11 2.09 -0.34
N ARG A 67 -4.33 3.07 0.15
CA ARG A 67 -3.10 2.80 0.91
C ARG A 67 -3.37 2.07 2.22
N MET A 68 -4.43 2.43 2.94
CA MET A 68 -4.81 1.73 4.18
C MET A 68 -5.28 0.30 3.90
N ASP A 69 -6.06 0.08 2.83
CA ASP A 69 -6.50 -1.26 2.43
C ASP A 69 -5.29 -2.17 2.12
N TRP A 70 -4.34 -1.66 1.34
CA TRP A 70 -3.10 -2.38 1.06
C TRP A 70 -2.34 -2.74 2.34
N ARG A 71 -2.19 -1.78 3.27
CA ARG A 71 -1.50 -2.02 4.55
C ARG A 71 -2.20 -3.10 5.37
N MET A 72 -3.54 -3.13 5.37
CA MET A 72 -4.30 -4.18 6.06
C MET A 72 -4.06 -5.56 5.43
N ARG A 73 -3.98 -5.66 4.10
CA ARG A 73 -3.66 -6.93 3.41
C ARG A 73 -2.29 -7.45 3.81
N VAL A 74 -1.25 -6.60 3.73
CA VAL A 74 0.12 -6.97 4.08
C VAL A 74 0.22 -7.41 5.56
N LEU A 75 -0.44 -6.69 6.47
CA LEU A 75 -0.49 -7.09 7.87
C LEU A 75 -1.23 -8.42 8.07
N GLY A 76 -2.30 -8.65 7.30
CA GLY A 76 -3.03 -9.93 7.28
C GLY A 76 -2.14 -11.09 6.86
N ASP A 77 -1.36 -10.93 5.79
CA ASP A 77 -0.44 -11.94 5.29
C ASP A 77 0.66 -12.24 6.32
N GLN A 78 1.26 -11.21 6.91
CA GLN A 78 2.26 -11.37 7.98
C GLN A 78 1.69 -12.10 9.20
N LEU A 79 0.45 -11.80 9.59
CA LEU A 79 -0.23 -12.49 10.69
C LEU A 79 -0.48 -13.97 10.38
N ALA A 80 -0.81 -14.30 9.12
CA ALA A 80 -0.97 -15.69 8.69
C ALA A 80 0.35 -16.47 8.78
N ASP A 81 1.46 -15.85 8.36
CA ASP A 81 2.80 -16.45 8.44
C ASP A 81 3.26 -16.67 9.89
N VAL A 82 3.02 -15.71 10.77
CA VAL A 82 3.29 -15.84 12.21
C VAL A 82 2.47 -17.01 12.79
N LYS A 83 1.18 -17.10 12.46
CA LYS A 83 0.30 -18.19 12.92
C LYS A 83 0.80 -19.56 12.44
N LYS A 84 1.25 -19.66 11.19
CA LYS A 84 1.84 -20.88 10.63
C LYS A 84 3.11 -21.28 11.38
N SER A 85 4.00 -20.33 11.64
CA SER A 85 5.25 -20.54 12.38
C SER A 85 4.98 -21.00 13.81
N MET A 86 4.01 -20.40 14.50
CA MET A 86 3.57 -20.86 15.82
C MET A 86 2.99 -22.28 15.80
N GLY A 87 2.21 -22.61 14.77
CA GLY A 87 1.67 -23.97 14.58
C GLY A 87 2.77 -25.02 14.42
N LEU A 88 3.80 -24.72 13.63
CA LEU A 88 4.98 -25.58 13.47
C LEU A 88 5.77 -25.72 14.76
N LEU A 89 5.95 -24.63 15.51
CA LEU A 89 6.66 -24.65 16.79
C LEU A 89 5.92 -25.52 17.82
N ARG A 90 4.60 -25.39 17.92
CA ARG A 90 3.77 -26.21 18.81
C ARG A 90 3.84 -27.70 18.47
N ARG A 91 3.86 -28.06 17.18
CA ARG A 91 4.02 -29.46 16.74
C ARG A 91 5.39 -30.00 17.17
N LYS A 92 6.47 -29.27 16.87
CA LYS A 92 7.84 -29.65 17.26
C LYS A 92 8.01 -29.82 18.77
N LEU A 93 7.36 -28.98 19.58
CA LEU A 93 7.40 -29.08 21.04
C LEU A 93 6.63 -30.29 21.58
N ARG A 94 5.62 -30.78 20.86
CA ARG A 94 4.78 -31.92 21.27
C ARG A 94 5.35 -33.27 20.85
N GLU A 95 6.29 -33.26 19.92
CA GLU A 95 7.00 -34.44 19.40
C GLU A 95 8.29 -34.75 20.20
N ARG A 96 8.64 -33.91 21.18
CA ARG A 96 9.67 -34.16 22.21
C ARG A 96 9.02 -34.67 23.50
#